data_AF-A0A2C9CNR4-F1
#
_entry.id   AF-A0A2C9CNR4-F1
#
_cell.length_a   1.000
_cell.length_b   1.000
_cell.length_c   1.000
_cell.angle_alpha   90.00
_cell.angle_beta   90.00
_cell.angle_gamma   90.00
#
_symmetry.space_group_name_H-M   'P 1'
#
loop_
_entity.id
_entity.type
_entity.pdbx_description
1 polymer ?
#
loop_
_entity_poly.entity_id
_entity_poly.type
_entity_poly.pdbx_seq_one_letter_code
_entity_poly.pdbx_strand_id
1 'polypeptide(L)'
;MSLIEEGNEKQVRMSHLAIVGSHSTNGVAALHTQILKTTVFRDFFELYPDRFNNKTNGITQRRWLKKCNPALSQLISDTIGEGWLKNLADLKKLMPFTGNKAFCETWQHIKKENKIRLAEYIKQTTSMWVNTDSLFCCHINASMSTRDN
;
A
#
# COMPACT_ATOMS: atom_id res chain seq x y z
N MET A 1 29.58 -13.11 7.07
CA MET A 1 28.48 -12.99 8.06
C MET A 1 28.87 -12.34 9.41
N SER A 2 29.96 -11.55 9.52
CA SER A 2 30.30 -10.88 10.80
C SER A 2 29.21 -9.90 11.25
N LEU A 3 28.98 -9.81 12.56
CA LEU A 3 28.12 -8.78 13.18
C LEU A 3 28.81 -7.41 13.25
N ILE A 4 30.15 -7.40 13.20
CA ILE A 4 30.97 -6.19 13.21
C ILE A 4 31.51 -5.96 11.80
N GLU A 5 31.32 -4.75 11.31
CA GLU A 5 31.92 -4.22 10.10
C GLU A 5 33.26 -3.58 10.44
N GLU A 6 34.31 -4.10 9.81
CA GLU A 6 35.66 -3.56 9.92
C GLU A 6 35.87 -2.46 8.88
N GLY A 7 36.58 -1.40 9.26
CA GLY A 7 36.83 -0.22 8.44
C GLY A 7 37.59 0.83 9.24
N ASN A 8 37.69 2.06 8.70
CA ASN A 8 38.31 3.18 9.42
C ASN A 8 37.63 3.43 10.78
N GLU A 9 36.32 3.22 10.83
CA GLU A 9 35.53 3.16 12.06
C GLU A 9 34.80 1.82 12.12
N LYS A 10 34.83 1.17 13.28
CA LYS A 10 34.11 -0.08 13.49
C LYS A 10 32.62 0.19 13.66
N GLN A 11 31.79 -0.57 12.94
CA GLN A 11 30.34 -0.42 12.98
C GLN A 11 29.64 -1.76 13.28
N VAL A 12 28.45 -1.69 13.87
CA VAL A 12 27.61 -2.87 14.11
C VAL A 12 26.61 -3.01 12.97
N ARG A 13 26.59 -4.19 12.32
CA ARG A 13 25.63 -4.52 11.27
C ARG A 13 24.30 -4.94 11.88
N MET A 14 23.43 -3.96 12.13
CA MET A 14 22.14 -4.16 12.78
C MET A 14 21.25 -5.17 12.05
N SER A 15 21.33 -5.25 10.72
CA SER A 15 20.61 -6.25 9.92
C SER A 15 21.06 -7.67 10.23
N HIS A 16 22.37 -7.92 10.35
CA HIS A 16 22.92 -9.22 10.71
C HIS A 16 22.54 -9.59 12.14
N LEU A 17 22.65 -8.63 13.07
CA LEU A 17 22.26 -8.83 14.47
C LEU A 17 20.78 -9.21 14.59
N ALA A 18 19.91 -8.51 13.86
CA ALA A 18 18.48 -8.78 13.85
C ALA A 18 18.16 -10.18 13.29
N ILE A 19 18.86 -10.63 12.26
CA ILE A 19 18.66 -11.98 11.68
C ILE A 19 19.12 -13.06 12.65
N VAL A 20 20.30 -12.90 13.25
CA VAL A 20 20.85 -13.87 14.22
C VAL A 20 19.96 -13.96 15.46
N GLY A 21 19.50 -12.81 15.97
CA GLY A 21 18.67 -12.71 17.17
C GLY A 21 17.18 -13.03 16.97
N SER A 22 16.73 -13.29 15.74
CA SER A 22 15.31 -13.56 15.44
C SER A 22 15.07 -15.00 14.98
N HIS A 23 13.90 -15.54 15.36
CA HIS A 23 13.46 -16.84 14.86
C HIS A 23 12.83 -16.75 13.45
N SER A 24 12.51 -15.54 12.96
CA SER A 24 11.87 -15.31 11.66
C SER A 24 12.27 -13.94 11.12
N THR A 25 12.51 -13.88 9.83
CA THR A 25 12.78 -12.66 9.05
C THR A 25 11.85 -12.65 7.85
N ASN A 26 11.18 -11.53 7.57
CA ASN A 26 10.24 -11.46 6.47
C ASN A 26 10.48 -10.29 5.53
N GLY A 27 10.37 -10.55 4.23
CA GLY A 27 10.16 -9.49 3.25
C GLY A 27 8.70 -9.04 3.22
N VAL A 28 8.47 -7.89 2.58
CA VAL A 28 7.16 -7.21 2.51
C VAL A 28 6.45 -7.35 1.16
N ALA A 29 7.11 -8.01 0.20
CA ALA A 29 6.60 -8.37 -1.11
C ALA A 29 7.35 -9.62 -1.61
N ALA A 30 6.73 -10.39 -2.52
CA ALA A 30 7.33 -11.63 -3.01
C ALA A 30 8.70 -11.40 -3.66
N LEU A 31 8.80 -10.44 -4.59
CA LEU A 31 10.06 -10.08 -5.25
C LEU A 31 11.10 -9.57 -4.25
N HIS A 32 10.69 -8.71 -3.32
CA HIS A 32 11.56 -8.21 -2.26
C HIS A 32 12.12 -9.36 -1.42
N THR A 33 11.27 -10.31 -1.02
CA THR A 33 11.71 -11.50 -0.27
C THR A 33 12.69 -12.34 -1.08
N GLN A 34 12.48 -12.49 -2.39
CA GLN A 34 13.41 -13.21 -3.25
C GLN A 34 14.78 -12.54 -3.28
N ILE A 35 14.83 -11.22 -3.43
CA ILE A 35 16.07 -10.44 -3.39
C ILE A 35 16.80 -10.64 -2.05
N LEU A 36 16.07 -10.61 -0.93
CA LEU A 36 16.67 -10.87 0.38
C LEU A 36 17.33 -12.27 0.45
N LYS A 37 16.67 -13.29 -0.11
CA LYS A 37 17.17 -14.67 -0.12
C LYS A 37 18.36 -14.87 -1.07
N THR A 38 18.35 -14.24 -2.24
CA THR A 38 19.33 -14.53 -3.30
C THR A 38 20.54 -13.60 -3.31
N THR A 39 20.42 -12.37 -2.79
CA THR A 39 21.50 -11.38 -2.86
C THR A 39 21.89 -10.85 -1.49
N VAL A 40 20.97 -10.22 -0.76
CA VAL A 40 21.32 -9.42 0.43
C VAL A 40 21.72 -10.30 1.62
N PHE A 41 21.00 -11.39 1.86
CA PHE A 41 21.19 -12.27 3.02
C PHE A 41 21.36 -13.74 2.61
N ARG A 42 21.94 -13.98 1.42
CA ARG A 42 22.16 -15.33 0.89
C ARG A 42 22.83 -16.26 1.89
N ASP A 43 23.94 -15.84 2.49
CA ASP A 43 24.68 -16.65 3.46
C ASP A 43 23.84 -17.01 4.70
N PHE A 44 22.98 -16.09 5.16
CA PHE A 44 22.06 -16.36 6.27
C PHE A 44 20.89 -17.25 5.87
N PHE A 45 20.44 -17.17 4.62
CA PHE A 45 19.41 -18.05 4.09
C PHE A 45 19.92 -19.48 3.92
N GLU A 46 21.17 -19.65 3.49
CA GLU A 46 21.82 -20.97 3.43
C GLU A 46 21.97 -21.60 4.82
N LEU A 47 22.25 -20.79 5.84
CA LEU A 47 22.38 -21.27 7.23
C LEU A 47 21.02 -21.53 7.92
N TYR A 48 20.02 -20.69 7.64
CA TYR A 48 18.71 -20.72 8.29
C TYR A 48 17.55 -20.59 7.29
N PRO A 49 17.36 -21.56 6.38
CA PRO A 49 16.38 -21.44 5.29
C PRO A 49 14.95 -21.26 5.80
N ASP A 50 14.61 -21.95 6.91
CA ASP A 50 13.27 -21.95 7.49
C ASP A 50 12.87 -20.63 8.17
N ARG A 51 13.82 -19.70 8.36
CA ARG A 51 13.55 -18.41 9.00
C ARG A 51 13.07 -17.34 8.03
N PHE A 52 13.20 -17.54 6.71
CA PHE A 52 12.89 -16.51 5.72
C PHE A 52 11.51 -16.66 5.09
N ASN A 53 10.62 -15.74 5.47
CA ASN A 53 9.21 -15.75 5.12
C ASN A 53 8.82 -14.53 4.26
N ASN A 54 7.66 -14.58 3.60
CA ASN A 54 7.09 -13.42 2.92
C ASN A 54 5.78 -13.01 3.60
N LYS A 55 5.65 -11.73 3.94
CA LYS A 55 4.39 -11.15 4.42
C LYS A 55 4.08 -9.92 3.57
N THR A 56 3.27 -10.11 2.53
CA THR A 56 2.90 -9.01 1.64
C THR A 56 2.13 -7.94 2.41
N ASN A 57 2.53 -6.68 2.26
CA ASN A 57 1.86 -5.57 2.93
C ASN A 57 0.39 -5.46 2.51
N GLY A 58 -0.46 -5.09 3.47
CA GLY A 58 -1.87 -4.80 3.26
C GLY A 58 -2.24 -3.45 3.88
N ILE A 59 -3.31 -2.85 3.37
CA ILE A 59 -3.92 -1.65 3.95
C ILE A 59 -5.27 -2.01 4.57
N THR A 60 -5.64 -1.34 5.66
CA THR A 60 -6.95 -1.56 6.30
C THR A 60 -8.07 -0.88 5.53
N GLN A 61 -9.05 -1.67 5.06
CA GLN A 61 -10.24 -1.19 4.35
C GLN A 61 -11.12 -0.25 5.18
N ARG A 62 -10.99 -0.29 6.52
CA ARG A 62 -11.76 0.60 7.41
C ARG A 62 -11.35 2.05 7.23
N ARG A 63 -10.05 2.33 7.13
CA ARG A 63 -9.53 3.69 6.92
C ARG A 63 -9.51 4.07 5.44
N TRP A 64 -9.06 3.15 4.60
CA TRP A 64 -8.77 3.39 3.18
C TRP A 64 -9.94 3.16 2.23
N LEU A 65 -11.11 2.76 2.74
CA LEU A 65 -12.35 2.69 1.97
C LEU A 65 -13.53 3.24 2.77
N LYS A 66 -13.89 2.62 3.92
CA LYS A 66 -15.07 3.04 4.71
C LYS A 66 -15.00 4.49 5.17
N LYS A 67 -13.89 4.90 5.79
CA LYS A 67 -13.75 6.25 6.36
C LYS A 67 -13.42 7.32 5.32
N CYS A 68 -12.54 7.03 4.37
CA CYS A 68 -12.11 8.04 3.39
C CYS A 68 -13.12 8.28 2.26
N ASN A 69 -13.95 7.28 1.94
CA ASN A 69 -14.94 7.38 0.86
C ASN A 69 -16.30 6.79 1.30
N PRO A 70 -17.04 7.49 2.17
CA PRO A 70 -18.29 6.99 2.74
C PRO A 70 -19.36 6.75 1.68
N ALA A 71 -19.46 7.59 0.65
CA ALA A 71 -20.42 7.42 -0.45
C ALA A 71 -20.16 6.12 -1.22
N LEU A 72 -18.90 5.84 -1.54
CA LEU A 72 -18.51 4.59 -2.20
C LEU A 72 -18.74 3.37 -1.30
N SER A 73 -18.40 3.51 -0.03
CA SER A 73 -18.63 2.48 0.98
C SER A 73 -20.10 2.12 1.08
N GLN A 74 -20.99 3.11 1.01
CA GLN A 74 -22.44 2.90 1.06
C GLN A 74 -22.92 2.15 -0.16
N LEU A 75 -22.52 2.58 -1.38
CA LEU A 75 -22.86 1.88 -2.62
C LEU A 75 -22.46 0.39 -2.59
N ILE A 76 -21.26 0.10 -2.08
CA ILE A 76 -20.79 -1.28 -1.93
C ILE A 76 -21.66 -2.04 -0.91
N SER A 77 -21.90 -1.45 0.27
CA SER A 77 -22.73 -2.08 1.31
C SER A 77 -24.17 -2.33 0.86
N ASP A 78 -24.77 -1.44 0.07
CA ASP A 78 -26.13 -1.60 -0.47
C ASP A 78 -26.19 -2.72 -1.51
N THR A 79 -25.09 -2.98 -2.22
CA THR A 79 -25.03 -3.97 -3.29
C THR A 79 -24.72 -5.38 -2.76
N ILE A 80 -23.80 -5.50 -1.80
CA ILE A 80 -23.27 -6.81 -1.33
C ILE A 80 -23.35 -7.03 0.18
N GLY A 81 -23.96 -6.11 0.93
CA GLY A 81 -24.03 -6.11 2.40
C GLY A 81 -22.74 -5.61 3.07
N GLU A 82 -22.71 -5.54 4.41
CA GLU A 82 -21.54 -5.02 5.16
C GLU A 82 -20.41 -6.04 5.43
N GLY A 83 -20.55 -7.29 4.97
CA GLY A 83 -19.59 -8.37 5.23
C GLY A 83 -18.15 -8.06 4.78
N TRP A 84 -18.01 -7.27 3.71
CA TRP A 84 -16.72 -6.87 3.14
C TRP A 84 -15.83 -6.07 4.11
N LEU A 85 -16.42 -5.45 5.14
CA LEU A 85 -15.65 -4.74 6.17
C LEU A 85 -14.78 -5.67 7.01
N LYS A 86 -15.21 -6.93 7.16
CA LYS A 86 -14.42 -7.97 7.84
C LYS A 86 -13.61 -8.78 6.84
N ASN A 87 -14.22 -9.15 5.71
CA ASN A 87 -13.57 -9.96 4.68
C ASN A 87 -13.49 -9.24 3.33
N LEU A 88 -12.34 -8.66 3.02
CA LEU A 88 -12.15 -7.88 1.78
C LEU A 88 -12.35 -8.73 0.50
N ALA A 89 -12.22 -10.06 0.59
CA ALA A 89 -12.46 -10.95 -0.55
C ALA A 89 -13.90 -10.88 -1.08
N ASP A 90 -14.85 -10.43 -0.25
CA ASP A 90 -16.24 -10.24 -0.65
C ASP A 90 -16.43 -9.18 -1.74
N LEU A 91 -15.47 -8.26 -1.95
CA LEU A 91 -15.53 -7.30 -3.06
C LEU A 91 -15.59 -7.97 -4.44
N LYS A 92 -15.16 -9.24 -4.56
CA LYS A 92 -15.34 -10.03 -5.80
C LYS A 92 -16.81 -10.20 -6.18
N LYS A 93 -17.74 -10.12 -5.22
CA LYS A 93 -19.19 -10.16 -5.46
C LYS A 93 -19.71 -8.96 -6.24
N LEU A 94 -18.89 -7.91 -6.44
CA LEU A 94 -19.21 -6.78 -7.30
C LEU A 94 -18.99 -7.07 -8.79
N MET A 95 -18.25 -8.12 -9.16
CA MET A 95 -17.96 -8.45 -10.57
C MET A 95 -19.23 -8.64 -11.43
N PRO A 96 -20.32 -9.27 -10.96
CA PRO A 96 -21.55 -9.38 -11.75
C PRO A 96 -22.23 -8.03 -12.02
N PHE A 97 -21.95 -6.99 -11.24
CA PHE A 97 -22.59 -5.68 -11.35
C PHE A 97 -21.90 -4.75 -12.34
N THR A 98 -20.78 -5.16 -12.96
CA THR A 98 -20.06 -4.33 -13.95
C THR A 98 -20.88 -4.04 -15.20
N GLY A 99 -21.87 -4.89 -15.52
CA GLY A 99 -22.80 -4.66 -16.62
C GLY A 99 -24.05 -3.85 -16.25
N ASN A 100 -24.25 -3.56 -14.96
CA ASN A 100 -25.42 -2.82 -14.49
C ASN A 100 -25.21 -1.31 -14.69
N LYS A 101 -25.97 -0.71 -15.60
CA LYS A 101 -25.88 0.72 -15.94
C LYS A 101 -26.11 1.62 -14.72
N ALA A 102 -27.14 1.34 -13.92
CA ALA A 102 -27.45 2.16 -12.74
C ALA A 102 -26.29 2.13 -11.72
N PHE A 103 -25.71 0.96 -11.48
CA PHE A 103 -24.54 0.84 -10.60
C PHE A 103 -23.34 1.63 -11.13
N CYS A 104 -23.04 1.51 -12.42
CA CYS A 104 -21.95 2.24 -13.07
C CYS A 104 -22.16 3.76 -13.05
N GLU A 105 -23.39 4.23 -13.27
CA GLU A 105 -23.75 5.65 -13.21
C GLU A 105 -23.58 6.21 -11.80
N THR A 106 -24.09 5.52 -10.77
CA THR A 106 -23.88 5.92 -9.37
C THR A 106 -22.40 5.92 -8.99
N TRP A 107 -21.63 4.91 -9.41
CA TRP A 107 -20.19 4.84 -9.18
C TRP A 107 -19.45 6.03 -9.82
N GLN A 108 -19.77 6.38 -11.06
CA GLN A 108 -19.19 7.52 -11.76
C GLN A 108 -19.57 8.84 -11.08
N HIS A 109 -20.82 8.98 -10.63
CA HIS A 109 -21.29 10.14 -9.89
C HIS A 109 -20.48 10.36 -8.61
N ILE A 110 -20.33 9.31 -7.79
CA ILE A 110 -19.51 9.35 -6.57
C ILE A 110 -18.06 9.75 -6.87
N LYS A 111 -17.49 9.24 -7.98
CA LYS A 111 -16.13 9.64 -8.39
C LYS A 111 -16.05 11.11 -8.75
N LYS A 112 -17.07 11.65 -9.43
CA LYS A 112 -17.14 13.08 -9.81
C LYS A 112 -17.27 13.97 -8.57
N GLU A 113 -18.13 13.64 -7.63
CA GLU A 113 -18.27 14.37 -6.36
C GLU A 113 -16.96 14.41 -5.57
N ASN A 114 -16.25 13.28 -5.48
CA ASN A 114 -14.95 13.23 -4.83
C ASN A 114 -13.90 14.14 -5.52
N LYS A 115 -13.95 14.27 -6.85
CA LYS A 115 -13.07 15.19 -7.60
C LYS A 115 -13.42 16.66 -7.35
N ILE A 116 -14.71 16.98 -7.26
CA ILE A 116 -15.18 18.34 -6.91
C ILE A 116 -14.67 18.73 -5.54
N ARG A 117 -14.86 17.86 -4.53
CA ARG A 117 -14.35 18.08 -3.17
C ARG A 117 -12.84 18.29 -3.14
N LEU A 118 -12.08 17.52 -3.93
CA LEU A 118 -10.63 17.69 -4.04
C LEU A 118 -10.25 19.01 -4.72
N ALA A 119 -10.95 19.40 -5.79
CA ALA A 119 -10.71 20.67 -6.48
C ALA A 119 -10.98 21.88 -5.58
N GLU A 120 -12.04 21.83 -4.77
CA GLU A 120 -12.33 22.84 -3.74
C GLU A 120 -11.21 22.92 -2.70
N TYR A 121 -10.73 21.77 -2.21
CA TYR A 121 -9.62 21.72 -1.26
C TYR A 121 -8.32 22.30 -1.85
N ILE A 122 -8.00 21.96 -3.10
CA ILE A 122 -6.83 22.53 -3.81
C ILE A 122 -6.97 24.05 -3.92
N LYS A 123 -8.15 24.53 -4.34
CA LYS A 123 -8.41 25.97 -4.43
C LYS A 123 -8.23 26.67 -3.09
N GLN A 124 -8.70 26.09 -2.00
CA GLN A 124 -8.55 26.67 -0.65
C GLN A 124 -7.09 26.69 -0.18
N THR A 125 -6.31 25.66 -0.53
CA THR A 125 -4.94 25.48 -0.01
C THR A 125 -3.88 26.16 -0.86
N THR A 126 -4.10 26.25 -2.19
CA THR A 126 -3.09 26.72 -3.15
C THR A 126 -3.60 27.84 -4.05
N SER A 127 -4.86 28.28 -3.92
CA SER A 127 -5.50 29.28 -4.78
C SER A 127 -5.56 28.91 -6.27
N MET A 128 -5.34 27.64 -6.61
CA MET A 128 -5.37 27.14 -7.99
C MET A 128 -6.72 26.54 -8.34
N TRP A 129 -7.14 26.75 -9.58
CA TRP A 129 -8.35 26.15 -10.13
C TRP A 129 -8.00 24.91 -10.95
N VAL A 130 -8.71 23.82 -10.70
CA VAL A 130 -8.50 22.53 -11.39
C VAL A 130 -9.80 22.12 -12.07
N ASN A 131 -9.72 21.75 -13.36
CA ASN A 131 -10.86 21.24 -14.10
C ASN A 131 -11.25 19.83 -13.61
N THR A 132 -12.44 19.68 -13.04
CA THR A 132 -12.97 18.43 -12.48
C THR A 132 -13.40 17.40 -13.52
N ASP A 133 -13.53 17.77 -14.79
CA ASP A 133 -13.83 16.83 -15.89
C ASP A 133 -12.55 16.21 -16.48
N SER A 134 -11.37 16.76 -16.17
CA SER A 134 -10.08 16.22 -16.62
C SER A 134 -9.64 14.97 -15.87
N LEU A 135 -8.70 14.17 -16.40
CA LEU A 135 -8.13 13.03 -15.68
C LEU A 135 -7.24 13.52 -14.52
N PHE A 136 -7.52 13.06 -13.29
CA PHE A 136 -6.69 13.38 -12.13
C PHE A 136 -5.56 12.36 -12.03
N CYS A 137 -4.37 12.72 -12.50
CA CYS A 137 -3.15 11.94 -12.34
C CYS A 137 -2.46 12.35 -11.02
N CYS A 138 -2.34 11.42 -10.07
CA CYS A 138 -1.79 11.69 -8.74
C CYS A 138 -0.53 10.85 -8.50
N HIS A 139 0.59 11.52 -8.23
CA HIS A 139 1.80 10.89 -7.72
C HIS A 139 2.12 11.50 -6.34
N ILE A 140 1.90 10.70 -5.29
CA ILE A 140 2.05 11.15 -3.90
C ILE A 140 2.91 10.11 -3.17
N ASN A 141 4.16 10.46 -2.94
CA ASN A 141 5.13 9.72 -2.14
C ASN A 141 6.07 10.72 -1.46
N ALA A 142 6.92 10.23 -0.55
CA ALA A 142 7.99 11.06 -0.02
C ALA A 142 8.91 11.49 -1.17
N SER A 143 9.18 12.78 -1.29
CA SER A 143 10.25 13.24 -2.15
C SER A 143 11.56 12.69 -1.60
N MET A 144 12.31 11.96 -2.43
CA MET A 144 13.71 11.76 -2.16
C MET A 144 14.37 13.12 -2.31
N SER A 145 14.56 13.86 -1.22
CA SER A 145 15.61 14.87 -1.21
C SER A 145 16.89 14.06 -1.36
N THR A 146 17.53 14.16 -2.52
CA THR A 146 18.92 13.75 -2.63
C THR A 146 19.64 14.54 -1.54
N ARG A 147 20.15 13.83 -0.53
CA ARG A 147 21.26 14.37 0.26
C ARG A 147 22.46 14.27 -0.68
N ASP A 148 22.55 15.22 -1.59
CA ASP A 148 23.76 15.46 -2.35
C ASP A 148 24.77 16.01 -1.33
N ASN A 149 25.64 15.11 -0.89
CA ASN A 149 26.91 15.42 -0.23
C ASN A 149 28.02 15.20 -1.24
#